data_AF-A0A1G7HA99-F1
#
_entry.id   AF-A0A1G7HA99-F1
#
_cell.length_a   1.000
_cell.length_b   1.000
_cell.length_c   1.000
_cell.angle_alpha   90.00
_cell.angle_beta   90.00
_cell.angle_gamma   90.00
#
_symmetry.space_group_name_H-M   'P 1'
#
loop_
_entity.id
_entity.type
_entity.pdbx_description
1 polymer ?
#
loop_
_entity_poly.entity_id
_entity_poly.type
_entity_poly.pdbx_seq_one_letter_code
_entity_poly.pdbx_strand_id
1 'polypeptide(L)'
;MKILDTAPKSVVKTTKNIARSLVAMALVSVAVFSSCQKEGNQAVPSLPGADNTIAATNPGSGQTVAFNCDSTYGTVTLDASGVYNVANFFQGVQGTTGNPPHVAHSTYYYSLADNDGGCDGYDLIFNGTANADISVPSGYTLQYTASTSFANVTASTVGTTVSVFGYNRILLAPPTGNTTINTAHPGWYNYDVVNHIVYPIAEWGVEVTLIVTTDAGVKYKVQLQDLYSNGTPNSTVQANNFPFFKFRYKRLN
;
A
#
# COMPACT_ATOMS: atom_id res chain seq x y z
N MET A 1 30.69 4.03 -61.93
CA MET A 1 30.87 2.58 -62.20
C MET A 1 32.08 2.10 -61.41
N LYS A 2 31.98 0.92 -60.78
CA LYS A 2 32.89 0.25 -59.83
C LYS A 2 32.74 0.65 -58.35
N ILE A 3 31.80 -0.06 -57.72
CA ILE A 3 31.92 -0.63 -56.38
C ILE A 3 33.00 -1.72 -56.45
N LEU A 4 33.83 -1.88 -55.41
CA LEU A 4 34.30 -3.19 -54.98
C LEU A 4 34.83 -3.12 -53.54
N ASP A 5 34.23 -3.99 -52.74
CA ASP A 5 34.52 -4.34 -51.36
C ASP A 5 35.97 -4.77 -51.12
N THR A 6 36.43 -4.61 -49.87
CA THR A 6 37.46 -5.50 -49.34
C THR A 6 37.15 -5.84 -47.89
N ALA A 7 36.58 -7.04 -47.70
CA ALA A 7 36.43 -7.68 -46.40
C ALA A 7 37.80 -8.13 -45.86
N PRO A 8 37.99 -8.18 -44.53
CA PRO A 8 39.21 -8.69 -43.92
C PRO A 8 39.26 -10.22 -43.92
N LYS A 9 40.45 -10.76 -44.24
CA LYS A 9 40.79 -12.19 -44.17
C LYS A 9 40.83 -12.69 -42.73
N SER A 10 40.15 -13.82 -42.49
CA SER A 10 40.27 -14.67 -41.31
C SER A 10 41.62 -15.42 -41.31
N VAL A 11 42.28 -15.52 -40.15
CA VAL A 11 43.26 -16.56 -39.86
C VAL A 11 42.93 -17.20 -38.52
N VAL A 12 42.44 -18.43 -38.59
CA VAL A 12 42.30 -19.38 -37.49
C VAL A 12 43.67 -19.96 -37.15
N LYS A 13 44.03 -20.01 -35.86
CA LYS A 13 44.99 -20.99 -35.32
C LYS A 13 44.50 -21.55 -34.00
N THR A 14 44.31 -22.86 -34.01
CA THR A 14 43.93 -23.76 -32.90
C THR A 14 45.18 -24.38 -32.30
N THR A 15 45.29 -24.50 -30.96
CA THR A 15 45.84 -25.63 -30.14
C THR A 15 46.07 -25.17 -28.69
N LYS A 16 45.32 -25.63 -27.67
CA LYS A 16 45.45 -26.88 -26.84
C LYS A 16 46.79 -27.07 -26.11
N ASN A 17 46.83 -26.85 -24.79
CA ASN A 17 46.95 -27.88 -23.71
C ASN A 17 47.68 -27.41 -22.43
N ILE A 18 46.98 -27.55 -21.29
CA ILE A 18 47.35 -28.22 -20.01
C ILE A 18 48.75 -28.00 -19.39
N ALA A 19 48.78 -27.40 -18.18
CA ALA A 19 49.59 -27.79 -17.00
C ALA A 19 49.07 -26.96 -15.78
N ARG A 20 48.38 -27.49 -14.77
CA ARG A 20 48.78 -28.30 -13.58
C ARG A 20 49.83 -27.66 -12.64
N SER A 21 49.49 -27.74 -11.34
CA SER A 21 50.24 -27.50 -10.09
C SER A 21 50.13 -26.10 -9.46
N LEU A 22 49.41 -25.91 -8.34
CA LEU A 22 49.57 -26.42 -6.94
C LEU A 22 50.28 -25.38 -6.06
N VAL A 23 49.52 -24.64 -5.26
CA VAL A 23 49.90 -24.28 -3.88
C VAL A 23 48.63 -24.35 -3.02
N ALA A 24 48.70 -25.14 -1.95
CA ALA A 24 47.70 -25.35 -0.93
C ALA A 24 48.21 -24.83 0.41
N MET A 25 47.31 -24.27 1.23
CA MET A 25 47.19 -24.33 2.70
C MET A 25 46.20 -23.21 3.10
N ALA A 26 44.91 -23.52 3.29
CA ALA A 26 44.27 -24.09 4.48
C ALA A 26 44.22 -23.11 5.66
N LEU A 27 43.02 -22.63 5.98
CA LEU A 27 42.54 -22.55 7.36
C LEU A 27 41.03 -22.86 7.39
N VAL A 28 40.71 -23.70 8.35
CA VAL A 28 39.44 -24.39 8.59
C VAL A 28 38.51 -23.48 9.40
N SER A 29 37.23 -23.43 9.01
CA SER A 29 36.15 -23.29 9.99
C SER A 29 35.01 -24.24 9.62
N VAL A 30 34.82 -25.20 10.51
CA VAL A 30 33.71 -26.16 10.52
C VAL A 30 32.44 -25.41 10.92
N ALA A 31 31.41 -25.48 10.09
CA ALA A 31 30.02 -25.44 10.55
C ALA A 31 29.19 -26.38 9.67
N VAL A 32 28.89 -27.50 10.31
CA VAL A 32 27.95 -28.60 10.06
C VAL A 32 26.79 -28.31 9.07
N PHE A 33 26.57 -29.26 8.16
CA PHE A 33 25.40 -29.36 7.28
C PHE A 33 24.11 -29.65 8.06
N SER A 34 23.01 -28.99 7.69
CA SER A 34 21.71 -29.66 7.67
C SER A 34 20.79 -29.05 6.61
N SER A 35 20.63 -29.83 5.53
CA SER A 35 19.57 -29.75 4.54
C SER A 35 18.18 -30.04 5.12
N CYS A 36 17.14 -29.55 4.42
CA CYS A 36 15.73 -29.97 4.50
C CYS A 36 14.97 -29.49 5.76
N GLN A 37 13.77 -28.93 5.66
CA GLN A 37 12.65 -29.36 4.83
C GLN A 37 11.84 -28.24 4.16
N LYS A 38 11.41 -28.53 2.94
CA LYS A 38 10.11 -28.12 2.40
C LYS A 38 9.07 -29.09 2.95
N GLU A 39 8.40 -28.76 4.05
CA GLU A 39 7.10 -29.27 4.53
C GLU A 39 6.62 -28.20 5.51
N GLY A 40 5.36 -27.81 5.62
CA GLY A 40 4.08 -28.29 5.14
C GLY A 40 3.07 -27.43 5.89
N ASN A 41 1.95 -27.05 5.26
CA ASN A 41 0.89 -26.24 5.87
C ASN A 41 1.39 -25.15 6.83
N GLN A 42 1.86 -24.01 6.30
CA GLN A 42 1.60 -22.77 7.03
C GLN A 42 0.09 -22.74 7.23
N ALA A 43 -0.35 -23.02 8.45
CA ALA A 43 -1.70 -22.70 8.85
C ALA A 43 -1.91 -21.26 8.39
N VAL A 44 -2.98 -21.02 7.62
CA VAL A 44 -3.50 -19.67 7.42
C VAL A 44 -3.40 -19.00 8.79
N PRO A 45 -2.67 -17.89 8.95
CA PRO A 45 -2.58 -17.23 10.24
C PRO A 45 -4.01 -16.97 10.71
N SER A 46 -4.47 -17.74 11.71
CA SER A 46 -5.78 -17.49 12.28
C SER A 46 -5.59 -16.26 13.15
N LEU A 47 -6.09 -15.13 12.68
CA LEU A 47 -6.17 -13.91 13.47
C LEU A 47 -6.88 -14.26 14.80
N PRO A 48 -6.23 -14.10 15.96
CA PRO A 48 -6.96 -14.15 17.22
C PRO A 48 -8.05 -13.10 17.13
N GLY A 49 -9.29 -13.52 17.32
CA GLY A 49 -10.46 -12.64 17.22
C GLY A 49 -10.21 -11.38 18.02
N ALA A 50 -10.35 -10.23 17.37
CA ALA A 50 -10.03 -8.92 17.93
C ALA A 50 -10.61 -8.77 19.35
N ASP A 51 -9.73 -8.97 20.32
CA ASP A 51 -9.93 -8.72 21.73
C ASP A 51 -9.05 -7.51 22.06
N ASN A 52 -9.60 -6.54 22.77
CA ASN A 52 -9.06 -5.18 22.92
C ASN A 52 -7.71 -5.09 23.68
N THR A 53 -6.95 -6.18 23.81
CA THR A 53 -5.85 -6.31 24.75
C THR A 53 -4.47 -6.55 24.13
N ILE A 54 -4.34 -6.83 22.82
CA ILE A 54 -3.02 -7.05 22.21
C ILE A 54 -2.91 -6.53 20.76
N ALA A 55 -3.49 -5.37 20.44
CA ALA A 55 -3.11 -4.69 19.20
C ALA A 55 -1.65 -4.21 19.32
N ALA A 56 -0.82 -4.42 18.29
CA ALA A 56 0.57 -3.97 18.27
C ALA A 56 0.69 -2.47 18.56
N THR A 57 -0.31 -1.71 18.12
CA THR A 57 -0.49 -0.30 18.41
C THR A 57 -1.91 -0.09 18.96
N ASN A 58 -2.04 0.30 20.23
CA ASN A 58 -3.35 0.43 20.90
C ASN A 58 -3.53 1.80 21.55
N PRO A 59 -3.98 2.83 20.80
CA PRO A 59 -4.29 4.12 21.40
C PRO A 59 -5.47 4.02 22.37
N GLY A 60 -5.29 4.56 23.58
CA GLY A 60 -6.44 4.90 24.42
C GLY A 60 -7.30 5.99 23.76
N SER A 61 -8.54 6.17 24.23
CA SER A 61 -9.42 7.24 23.73
C SER A 61 -8.76 8.61 23.87
N GLY A 62 -8.72 9.37 22.78
CA GLY A 62 -8.05 10.67 22.64
C GLY A 62 -6.52 10.59 22.50
N GLN A 63 -5.92 9.39 22.58
CA GLN A 63 -4.47 9.22 22.47
C GLN A 63 -4.05 9.00 21.03
N THR A 64 -2.88 9.51 20.70
CA THR A 64 -2.19 9.29 19.43
C THR A 64 -0.94 8.49 19.70
N VAL A 65 -0.74 7.42 18.93
CA VAL A 65 0.41 6.52 19.04
C VAL A 65 1.06 6.36 17.67
N ALA A 66 2.37 6.20 17.65
CA ALA A 66 3.12 5.92 16.43
C ALA A 66 3.00 4.44 16.05
N PHE A 67 3.18 4.15 14.77
CA PHE A 67 3.29 2.78 14.27
C PHE A 67 4.60 2.14 14.73
N ASN A 68 4.54 0.84 15.03
CA ASN A 68 5.67 0.07 15.53
C ASN A 68 6.27 -0.86 14.45
N CYS A 69 5.54 -1.13 13.38
CA CYS A 69 6.03 -1.98 12.29
C CYS A 69 7.23 -1.35 11.57
N ASP A 70 8.26 -2.15 11.30
CA ASP A 70 9.47 -1.69 10.60
C ASP A 70 9.12 -1.03 9.26
N SER A 71 9.84 0.04 8.92
CA SER A 71 9.62 0.79 7.67
C SER A 71 8.21 1.36 7.53
N THR A 72 7.42 1.43 8.61
CA THR A 72 6.10 2.05 8.66
C THR A 72 6.18 3.35 9.44
N TYR A 73 5.59 4.40 8.87
CA TYR A 73 5.61 5.76 9.42
C TYR A 73 4.19 6.28 9.53
N GLY A 74 3.99 7.21 10.47
CA GLY A 74 2.69 7.81 10.75
C GLY A 74 2.19 7.47 12.15
N THR A 75 0.91 7.74 12.37
CA THR A 75 0.27 7.58 13.68
C THR A 75 -1.17 7.12 13.53
N VAL A 76 -1.70 6.53 14.60
CA VAL A 76 -3.13 6.27 14.76
C VAL A 76 -3.66 6.90 16.05
N THR A 77 -4.84 7.49 15.97
CA THR A 77 -5.56 8.12 17.08
C THR A 77 -6.94 7.46 17.24
N LEU A 78 -7.29 7.02 18.44
CA LEU A 78 -8.66 6.58 18.74
C LEU A 78 -9.48 7.76 19.24
N ASP A 79 -10.58 8.11 18.57
CA ASP A 79 -11.45 9.17 19.05
C ASP A 79 -12.51 8.67 20.05
N ALA A 80 -13.21 9.61 20.69
CA ALA A 80 -14.26 9.33 21.66
C ALA A 80 -15.47 8.56 21.08
N SER A 81 -15.64 8.56 19.75
CA SER A 81 -16.68 7.82 19.06
C SER A 81 -16.26 6.38 18.71
N GLY A 82 -15.06 5.97 19.10
CA GLY A 82 -14.50 4.67 18.79
C GLY A 82 -14.08 4.54 17.32
N VAL A 83 -13.71 5.63 16.66
CA VAL A 83 -13.15 5.65 15.31
C VAL A 83 -11.64 5.82 15.40
N TYR A 84 -10.92 4.94 14.72
CA TYR A 84 -9.47 5.07 14.55
C TYR A 84 -9.20 6.02 13.39
N ASN A 85 -8.33 6.99 13.63
CA ASN A 85 -7.92 8.00 12.66
C ASN A 85 -6.42 7.80 12.39
N VAL A 86 -6.12 7.31 11.19
CA VAL A 86 -4.76 7.08 10.71
C VAL A 86 -4.28 8.32 9.97
N ALA A 87 -3.07 8.77 10.30
CA ALA A 87 -2.44 9.91 9.69
C ALA A 87 -1.01 9.59 9.24
N ASN A 88 -0.62 10.13 8.08
CA ASN A 88 0.70 9.98 7.49
C ASN A 88 1.15 8.52 7.32
N PHE A 89 0.20 7.58 7.10
CA PHE A 89 0.56 6.18 6.89
C PHE A 89 1.37 6.02 5.62
N PHE A 90 2.62 5.64 5.82
CA PHE A 90 3.59 5.50 4.76
C PHE A 90 4.43 4.26 5.04
N GLN A 91 4.67 3.44 4.00
CA GLN A 91 5.60 2.33 4.09
C GLN A 91 6.70 2.47 3.04
N GLY A 92 7.95 2.40 3.49
CA GLY A 92 9.08 2.63 2.62
C GLY A 92 10.36 2.86 3.39
N VAL A 93 11.38 3.35 2.71
CA VAL A 93 12.65 3.70 3.33
C VAL A 93 12.78 5.21 3.46
N GLN A 94 13.31 5.67 4.60
CA GLN A 94 13.71 7.06 4.74
C GLN A 94 14.92 7.33 3.84
N GLY A 95 14.78 8.28 2.93
CA GLY A 95 15.85 8.79 2.09
C GLY A 95 16.62 9.93 2.76
N THR A 96 17.68 10.38 2.08
CA THR A 96 18.48 11.55 2.49
C THR A 96 18.14 12.80 1.69
N THR A 97 17.26 12.69 0.69
CA THR A 97 16.87 13.75 -0.26
C THR A 97 15.37 13.64 -0.56
N GLY A 98 14.73 14.75 -0.91
CA GLY A 98 13.27 14.81 -1.20
C GLY A 98 12.48 15.52 -0.08
N ASN A 99 11.22 15.85 -0.35
CA ASN A 99 10.33 16.50 0.62
C ASN A 99 8.90 15.91 0.57
N PRO A 100 8.54 15.00 1.50
CA PRO A 100 9.37 14.48 2.57
C PRO A 100 10.40 13.46 2.03
N PRO A 101 11.56 13.26 2.69
CA PRO A 101 12.64 12.44 2.18
C PRO A 101 12.36 10.96 2.40
N HIS A 102 11.40 10.41 1.67
CA HIS A 102 11.07 8.98 1.71
C HIS A 102 10.97 8.39 0.32
N VAL A 103 11.29 7.11 0.20
CA VAL A 103 11.11 6.31 -1.01
C VAL A 103 10.03 5.27 -0.70
N ALA A 104 8.88 5.41 -1.34
CA ALA A 104 7.72 4.56 -1.14
C ALA A 104 8.02 3.12 -1.56
N HIS A 105 7.56 2.14 -0.78
CA HIS A 105 7.40 0.78 -1.28
C HIS A 105 6.31 0.74 -2.35
N SER A 106 6.36 -0.26 -3.22
CA SER A 106 5.34 -0.39 -4.28
C SER A 106 3.95 -0.79 -3.76
N THR A 107 3.88 -1.33 -2.55
CA THR A 107 2.64 -1.80 -1.93
C THR A 107 2.73 -1.54 -0.43
N TYR A 108 1.65 -1.02 0.15
CA TYR A 108 1.53 -0.85 1.60
C TYR A 108 0.50 -1.84 2.15
N TYR A 109 0.72 -2.30 3.37
CA TYR A 109 -0.11 -3.27 4.07
C TYR A 109 -0.49 -2.70 5.43
N TYR A 110 -1.77 -2.76 5.79
CA TYR A 110 -2.26 -2.28 7.08
C TYR A 110 -3.10 -3.36 7.77
N SER A 111 -2.85 -3.56 9.06
CA SER A 111 -3.64 -4.43 9.94
C SER A 111 -4.67 -3.59 10.70
N LEU A 112 -5.96 -3.83 10.44
CA LEU A 112 -7.07 -3.19 11.14
C LEU A 112 -7.24 -3.72 12.56
N ALA A 113 -6.78 -4.95 12.82
CA ALA A 113 -6.79 -5.54 14.16
C ALA A 113 -5.65 -4.99 15.03
N ASP A 114 -4.45 -4.81 14.46
CA ASP A 114 -3.27 -4.37 15.21
C ASP A 114 -3.08 -2.85 15.22
N ASN A 115 -3.87 -2.14 14.40
CA ASN A 115 -3.78 -0.70 14.15
C ASN A 115 -2.36 -0.26 13.72
N ASP A 116 -1.71 -1.06 12.87
CA ASP A 116 -0.31 -0.87 12.48
C ASP A 116 -0.08 -1.28 11.02
N GLY A 117 1.15 -1.06 10.53
CA GLY A 117 1.64 -1.68 9.31
C GLY A 117 1.56 -3.22 9.39
N GLY A 118 1.38 -3.85 8.24
CA GLY A 118 1.10 -5.28 8.12
C GLY A 118 2.30 -6.21 8.33
N CYS A 119 3.00 -6.08 9.46
CA CYS A 119 4.17 -6.88 9.82
C CYS A 119 3.82 -8.36 10.06
N ASP A 120 2.72 -8.63 10.77
CA ASP A 120 2.30 -9.98 11.20
C ASP A 120 0.94 -10.41 10.61
N GLY A 121 0.50 -9.72 9.55
CA GLY A 121 -0.82 -9.89 8.94
C GLY A 121 -1.35 -8.56 8.44
N TYR A 122 -2.30 -8.58 7.50
CA TYR A 122 -2.87 -7.35 6.96
C TYR A 122 -4.30 -7.58 6.46
N ASP A 123 -5.10 -6.53 6.56
CA ASP A 123 -6.50 -6.52 6.11
C ASP A 123 -6.69 -5.59 4.91
N LEU A 124 -5.84 -4.58 4.77
CA LEU A 124 -5.84 -3.63 3.66
C LEU A 124 -4.53 -3.70 2.90
N ILE A 125 -4.64 -3.64 1.57
CA ILE A 125 -3.51 -3.56 0.65
C ILE A 125 -3.69 -2.28 -0.15
N PHE A 126 -2.70 -1.39 -0.10
CA PHE A 126 -2.69 -0.17 -0.89
C PHE A 126 -1.60 -0.23 -1.95
N ASN A 127 -1.86 0.36 -3.11
CA ASN A 127 -0.80 0.64 -4.05
C ASN A 127 0.06 1.81 -3.52
N GLY A 128 1.36 1.60 -3.41
CA GLY A 128 2.32 2.62 -2.96
C GLY A 128 2.93 3.44 -4.10
N THR A 129 2.56 3.17 -5.35
CA THR A 129 3.07 3.87 -6.53
C THR A 129 2.03 4.77 -7.16
N ALA A 130 2.17 6.09 -6.98
CA ALA A 130 1.48 7.17 -7.70
C ALA A 130 -0.07 7.13 -7.81
N ASN A 131 -0.72 6.18 -7.15
CA ASN A 131 -2.16 6.03 -7.08
C ASN A 131 -2.54 5.53 -5.68
N ALA A 132 -3.82 5.65 -5.35
CA ALA A 132 -4.34 5.34 -4.02
C ALA A 132 -5.30 4.14 -4.06
N ASP A 133 -5.02 3.19 -4.95
CA ASP A 133 -5.85 2.01 -5.12
C ASP A 133 -5.78 1.13 -3.88
N ILE A 134 -6.92 0.58 -3.46
CA ILE A 134 -7.05 -0.31 -2.31
C ILE A 134 -7.67 -1.64 -2.72
N SER A 135 -7.16 -2.71 -2.14
CA SER A 135 -7.73 -4.05 -2.19
C SER A 135 -7.62 -4.73 -0.82
N VAL A 136 -8.10 -5.96 -0.75
CA VAL A 136 -8.08 -6.81 0.46
C VAL A 136 -7.47 -8.17 0.13
N PRO A 137 -6.95 -8.92 1.13
CA PRO A 137 -6.44 -10.27 0.93
C PRO A 137 -7.44 -11.23 0.28
N SER A 138 -6.94 -12.33 -0.27
CA SER A 138 -7.81 -13.44 -0.73
C SER A 138 -8.62 -13.99 0.44
N GLY A 139 -9.91 -14.26 0.22
CA GLY A 139 -10.85 -14.71 1.25
C GLY A 139 -11.60 -13.58 1.96
N TYR A 140 -11.13 -12.34 1.83
CA TYR A 140 -11.81 -11.16 2.32
C TYR A 140 -12.79 -10.64 1.25
N THR A 141 -13.75 -9.81 1.69
CA THR A 141 -14.63 -9.07 0.79
C THR A 141 -14.43 -7.57 0.97
N LEU A 142 -14.25 -6.87 -0.15
CA LEU A 142 -14.26 -5.41 -0.21
C LEU A 142 -15.55 -4.94 -0.89
N GLN A 143 -16.28 -4.07 -0.21
CA GLN A 143 -17.46 -3.41 -0.77
C GLN A 143 -17.35 -1.90 -0.60
N TYR A 144 -18.11 -1.14 -1.41
CA TYR A 144 -18.25 0.29 -1.24
C TYR A 144 -19.72 0.71 -1.16
N THR A 145 -19.97 1.84 -0.50
CA THR A 145 -21.24 2.57 -0.54
C THR A 145 -20.99 4.07 -0.66
N ALA A 146 -21.76 4.73 -1.51
CA ALA A 146 -21.76 6.19 -1.68
C ALA A 146 -23.12 6.81 -1.31
N SER A 147 -24.11 5.99 -0.96
CA SER A 147 -25.44 6.42 -0.52
C SER A 147 -25.57 6.53 0.99
N THR A 148 -24.62 5.95 1.73
CA THR A 148 -24.60 5.92 3.20
C THR A 148 -23.32 6.57 3.69
N SER A 149 -23.45 7.64 4.47
CA SER A 149 -22.31 8.35 5.06
C SER A 149 -21.54 7.45 6.04
N PHE A 150 -20.27 7.77 6.28
CA PHE A 150 -19.40 6.96 7.14
C PHE A 150 -20.01 6.76 8.54
N ALA A 151 -20.65 7.80 9.10
CA ALA A 151 -21.29 7.73 10.41
C ALA A 151 -22.42 6.68 10.46
N ASN A 152 -23.16 6.53 9.37
CA ASN A 152 -24.37 5.71 9.29
C ASN A 152 -24.13 4.27 8.79
N VAL A 153 -22.93 3.94 8.33
CA VAL A 153 -22.59 2.55 7.98
C VAL A 153 -22.55 1.69 9.24
N THR A 154 -23.30 0.58 9.20
CA THR A 154 -23.49 -0.45 10.24
C THR A 154 -23.11 -1.84 9.72
N ALA A 155 -23.07 -2.87 10.59
CA ALA A 155 -22.80 -4.25 10.18
C ALA A 155 -23.81 -4.84 9.18
N SER A 156 -25.05 -4.33 9.18
CA SER A 156 -26.11 -4.71 8.24
C SER A 156 -26.08 -3.95 6.92
N THR A 157 -25.26 -2.90 6.81
CA THR A 157 -25.09 -2.17 5.55
C THR A 157 -24.48 -3.09 4.51
N VAL A 158 -25.08 -3.12 3.32
CA VAL A 158 -24.59 -3.89 2.17
C VAL A 158 -24.13 -2.89 1.11
N GLY A 159 -22.88 -3.04 0.68
CA GLY A 159 -22.30 -2.26 -0.41
C GLY A 159 -22.27 -3.05 -1.72
N THR A 160 -21.69 -2.42 -2.74
CA THR A 160 -21.34 -3.10 -3.99
C THR A 160 -19.95 -3.70 -3.88
N THR A 161 -19.80 -4.99 -4.17
CA THR A 161 -18.52 -5.70 -4.10
C THR A 161 -17.58 -5.28 -5.24
N VAL A 162 -16.29 -5.14 -4.92
CA VAL A 162 -15.21 -4.79 -5.84
C VAL A 162 -13.95 -5.57 -5.48
N SER A 163 -13.08 -5.86 -6.45
CA SER A 163 -11.77 -6.49 -6.19
C SER A 163 -10.67 -5.47 -5.86
N VAL A 164 -10.74 -4.31 -6.51
CA VAL A 164 -9.85 -3.16 -6.30
C VAL A 164 -10.72 -1.91 -6.37
N PHE A 165 -10.48 -0.96 -5.47
CA PHE A 165 -11.15 0.32 -5.44
C PHE A 165 -10.14 1.44 -5.67
N GLY A 166 -10.32 2.20 -6.76
CA GLY A 166 -9.29 3.13 -7.23
C GLY A 166 -9.83 4.53 -7.50
N TYR A 167 -9.43 5.10 -8.64
CA TYR A 167 -9.90 6.40 -9.08
C TYR A 167 -11.37 6.35 -9.50
N ASN A 168 -12.10 7.42 -9.19
CA ASN A 168 -13.48 7.62 -9.61
C ASN A 168 -13.55 8.41 -10.91
N ARG A 169 -12.73 9.45 -11.03
CA ARG A 169 -12.70 10.35 -12.20
C ARG A 169 -11.29 10.80 -12.53
N ILE A 170 -11.09 11.06 -13.82
CA ILE A 170 -9.94 11.78 -14.35
C ILE A 170 -10.41 13.18 -14.78
N LEU A 171 -9.75 14.22 -14.26
CA LEU A 171 -10.12 15.62 -14.40
C LEU A 171 -9.12 16.35 -15.29
N LEU A 172 -9.62 17.28 -16.13
CA LEU A 172 -8.81 18.18 -16.95
C LEU A 172 -8.60 19.56 -16.31
N ALA A 173 -9.14 19.78 -15.11
CA ALA A 173 -8.92 20.98 -14.33
C ALA A 173 -9.24 20.70 -12.86
N PRO A 174 -8.67 21.48 -11.92
CA PRO A 174 -9.17 21.55 -10.55
C PRO A 174 -10.66 21.87 -10.56
N PRO A 175 -11.42 21.38 -9.57
CA PRO A 175 -12.88 21.33 -9.66
C PRO A 175 -13.53 22.68 -9.91
N THR A 176 -13.95 22.90 -11.15
CA THR A 176 -15.14 23.68 -11.50
C THR A 176 -16.00 22.85 -12.47
N GLY A 177 -16.65 21.83 -11.90
CA GLY A 177 -17.92 21.28 -12.39
C GLY A 177 -17.97 20.44 -13.68
N ASN A 178 -17.18 20.67 -14.73
CA ASN A 178 -17.57 20.18 -16.08
C ASN A 178 -16.47 19.60 -17.00
N THR A 179 -15.28 19.24 -16.50
CA THR A 179 -14.16 18.79 -17.37
C THR A 179 -13.61 17.41 -16.98
N THR A 180 -14.44 16.38 -17.00
CA THR A 180 -14.01 14.97 -16.79
C THR A 180 -13.70 14.28 -18.12
N ILE A 181 -12.52 13.63 -18.25
CA ILE A 181 -12.17 12.82 -19.45
C ILE A 181 -12.90 11.47 -19.46
N ASN A 182 -13.21 10.92 -18.28
CA ASN A 182 -13.84 9.62 -18.15
C ASN A 182 -14.94 9.66 -17.08
N THR A 183 -16.08 9.04 -17.40
CA THR A 183 -17.26 8.95 -16.54
C THR A 183 -17.24 7.70 -15.66
N ALA A 184 -17.29 7.93 -14.35
CA ALA A 184 -17.84 7.06 -13.31
C ALA A 184 -17.33 5.60 -13.27
N HIS A 185 -16.06 5.41 -12.88
CA HIS A 185 -15.71 4.20 -12.14
C HIS A 185 -16.06 4.41 -10.66
N PRO A 186 -16.57 3.40 -9.95
CA PRO A 186 -16.68 3.53 -8.51
C PRO A 186 -15.26 3.57 -7.93
N GLY A 187 -14.92 4.69 -7.28
CA GLY A 187 -13.61 4.94 -6.68
C GLY A 187 -13.73 5.88 -5.49
N TRP A 188 -12.64 6.12 -4.77
CA TRP A 188 -12.60 7.01 -3.59
C TRP A 188 -11.68 8.23 -3.73
N TYR A 189 -10.99 8.37 -4.86
CA TYR A 189 -10.24 9.57 -5.21
C TYR A 189 -10.48 10.00 -6.66
N ASN A 190 -10.24 11.27 -6.99
CA ASN A 190 -10.20 11.80 -8.34
C ASN A 190 -8.76 12.17 -8.69
N TYR A 191 -8.40 12.15 -9.97
CA TYR A 191 -7.07 12.51 -10.44
C TYR A 191 -7.14 13.64 -11.46
N ASP A 192 -6.51 14.77 -11.17
CA ASP A 192 -6.31 15.88 -12.11
C ASP A 192 -5.08 15.59 -12.96
N VAL A 193 -5.28 15.29 -14.25
CA VAL A 193 -4.18 14.99 -15.18
C VAL A 193 -3.43 16.23 -15.64
N VAL A 194 -4.00 17.43 -15.51
CA VAL A 194 -3.33 18.66 -15.92
C VAL A 194 -2.31 19.06 -14.87
N ASN A 195 -2.71 19.04 -13.59
CA ASN A 195 -1.81 19.40 -12.51
C ASN A 195 -1.14 18.18 -11.86
N HIS A 196 -1.48 16.95 -12.25
CA HIS A 196 -1.01 15.72 -11.60
C HIS A 196 -1.27 15.71 -10.08
N ILE A 197 -2.49 16.07 -9.67
CA ILE A 197 -2.93 16.12 -8.26
C ILE A 197 -4.03 15.10 -8.03
N VAL A 198 -4.03 14.46 -6.86
CA VAL A 198 -5.03 13.46 -6.47
C VAL A 198 -5.92 14.04 -5.37
N TYR A 199 -7.24 13.93 -5.50
CA TYR A 199 -8.21 14.50 -4.56
C TYR A 199 -9.09 13.41 -3.95
N PRO A 200 -9.18 13.28 -2.61
CA PRO A 200 -10.18 12.43 -1.98
C PRO A 200 -11.60 12.88 -2.35
N ILE A 201 -12.49 11.93 -2.66
CA ILE A 201 -13.87 12.29 -3.07
C ILE A 201 -14.68 12.90 -1.92
N ALA A 202 -14.37 12.50 -0.69
CA ALA A 202 -15.03 13.00 0.52
C ALA A 202 -14.97 14.53 0.64
N GLU A 203 -13.93 15.18 0.11
CA GLU A 203 -13.80 16.64 0.12
C GLU A 203 -14.90 17.35 -0.70
N TRP A 204 -15.58 16.65 -1.61
CA TRP A 204 -16.51 17.24 -2.58
C TRP A 204 -17.97 16.85 -2.31
N GLY A 205 -18.29 16.54 -1.05
CA GLY A 205 -19.65 16.27 -0.58
C GLY A 205 -20.20 14.89 -0.95
N VAL A 206 -19.42 14.05 -1.63
CA VAL A 206 -19.74 12.63 -1.85
C VAL A 206 -18.87 11.81 -0.90
N GLU A 207 -19.47 11.30 0.16
CA GLU A 207 -18.77 10.37 1.05
C GLU A 207 -18.82 8.97 0.46
N VAL A 208 -17.66 8.40 0.17
CA VAL A 208 -17.54 6.97 -0.11
C VAL A 208 -17.02 6.28 1.14
N THR A 209 -17.72 5.23 1.57
CA THR A 209 -17.27 4.36 2.66
C THR A 209 -17.06 2.96 2.12
N LEU A 210 -15.92 2.38 2.44
CA LEU A 210 -15.61 1.00 2.18
C LEU A 210 -16.08 0.14 3.34
N ILE A 211 -16.55 -1.06 3.03
CA ILE A 211 -16.88 -2.10 4.00
C ILE A 211 -15.94 -3.26 3.71
N VAL A 212 -15.08 -3.56 4.68
CA VAL A 212 -14.13 -4.66 4.62
C VAL A 212 -14.67 -5.77 5.51
N THR A 213 -14.86 -6.96 4.94
CA THR A 213 -15.25 -8.17 5.68
C THR A 213 -14.10 -9.14 5.63
N THR A 214 -13.56 -9.50 6.79
CA THR A 214 -12.49 -10.51 6.90
C THR A 214 -13.02 -11.90 6.58
N ASP A 215 -12.12 -12.86 6.37
CA ASP A 215 -12.45 -14.27 6.20
C ASP A 215 -13.19 -14.87 7.41
N ALA A 216 -12.91 -14.36 8.62
CA ALA A 216 -13.62 -14.67 9.86
C ALA A 216 -14.99 -13.95 9.99
N GLY A 217 -15.41 -13.17 8.99
CA GLY A 217 -16.68 -12.45 8.98
C GLY A 217 -16.70 -11.16 9.80
N VAL A 218 -15.55 -10.69 10.30
CA VAL A 218 -15.47 -9.41 11.03
C VAL A 218 -15.58 -8.27 10.02
N LYS A 219 -16.44 -7.29 10.31
CA LYS A 219 -16.67 -6.15 9.43
C LYS A 219 -16.01 -4.88 9.96
N TYR A 220 -15.47 -4.09 9.05
CA TYR A 220 -14.94 -2.75 9.30
C TYR A 220 -15.52 -1.79 8.27
N LYS A 221 -15.77 -0.55 8.70
CA LYS A 221 -15.95 0.57 7.77
C LYS A 221 -14.65 1.36 7.66
N VAL A 222 -14.28 1.75 6.45
CA VAL A 222 -13.04 2.48 6.16
C VAL A 222 -13.34 3.63 5.21
N GLN A 223 -12.72 4.79 5.42
CA GLN A 223 -12.87 5.94 4.53
C GLN A 223 -11.55 6.69 4.38
N LEU A 224 -11.18 6.97 3.13
CA LEU A 224 -10.06 7.84 2.79
C LEU A 224 -10.36 9.29 3.20
N GLN A 225 -9.38 9.96 3.79
CA GLN A 225 -9.44 11.37 4.16
C GLN A 225 -8.45 12.19 3.35
N ASP A 226 -7.23 11.67 3.12
CA ASP A 226 -6.16 12.35 2.38
C ASP A 226 -5.09 11.35 1.93
N LEU A 227 -4.20 11.81 1.07
CA LEU A 227 -3.14 11.06 0.40
C LEU A 227 -1.78 11.75 0.52
N TYR A 228 -1.76 13.00 0.96
CA TYR A 228 -0.56 13.80 1.03
C TYR A 228 0.02 13.81 2.44
N SER A 229 1.35 13.94 2.50
CA SER A 229 2.04 14.14 3.78
C SER A 229 1.46 15.38 4.46
N ASN A 230 0.97 15.20 5.68
CA ASN A 230 0.27 16.20 6.49
C ASN A 230 -1.01 16.76 5.85
N GLY A 231 -1.58 16.05 4.88
CA GLY A 231 -2.86 16.36 4.26
C GLY A 231 -2.85 17.60 3.36
N THR A 232 -1.72 17.90 2.71
CA THR A 232 -1.68 19.01 1.75
C THR A 232 -0.67 18.70 0.66
N PRO A 233 -1.02 18.82 -0.64
CA PRO A 233 -0.03 18.77 -1.71
C PRO A 233 1.07 19.82 -1.49
N ASN A 234 2.34 19.43 -1.60
CA ASN A 234 3.46 20.35 -1.45
C ASN A 234 3.69 21.27 -2.66
N SER A 235 2.89 21.09 -3.71
CA SER A 235 2.86 21.89 -4.93
C SER A 235 1.45 21.87 -5.51
N THR A 236 1.05 22.94 -6.19
CA THR A 236 -0.21 22.99 -6.94
C THR A 236 -0.11 22.26 -8.28
N VAL A 237 1.10 21.92 -8.73
CA VAL A 237 1.40 21.15 -9.94
C VAL A 237 2.46 20.10 -9.61
N GLN A 238 2.21 18.84 -9.96
CA GLN A 238 3.14 17.72 -9.78
C GLN A 238 3.64 17.60 -8.33
N ALA A 239 2.72 17.67 -7.36
CA ALA A 239 3.05 17.39 -5.96
C ALA A 239 3.70 16.01 -5.85
N ASN A 240 4.73 15.87 -5.01
CA ASN A 240 5.49 14.62 -4.89
C ASN A 240 5.53 14.08 -3.45
N ASN A 241 4.76 14.68 -2.54
CA ASN A 241 4.61 14.23 -1.15
C ASN A 241 3.45 13.24 -0.96
N PHE A 242 3.30 12.29 -1.89
CA PHE A 242 2.28 11.23 -1.87
C PHE A 242 2.87 9.91 -2.40
N PRO A 243 2.35 8.72 -2.02
CA PRO A 243 1.21 8.51 -1.13
C PRO A 243 1.59 8.42 0.36
N PHE A 244 0.96 9.27 1.17
CA PHE A 244 0.90 9.26 2.64
C PHE A 244 -0.57 9.15 3.02
N PHE A 245 -1.05 7.92 3.22
CA PHE A 245 -2.47 7.71 3.43
C PHE A 245 -2.93 8.30 4.76
N LYS A 246 -4.04 9.02 4.71
CA LYS A 246 -4.82 9.42 5.86
C LYS A 246 -6.21 8.82 5.68
N PHE A 247 -6.62 7.97 6.60
CA PHE A 247 -7.92 7.31 6.53
C PHE A 247 -8.48 7.12 7.93
N ARG A 248 -9.78 6.89 8.01
CA ARG A 248 -10.46 6.56 9.26
C ARG A 248 -11.16 5.23 9.13
N TYR A 249 -11.23 4.48 10.22
CA TYR A 249 -11.94 3.22 10.24
C TYR A 249 -12.55 2.89 11.60
N LYS A 250 -13.52 1.98 11.58
CA LYS A 250 -14.17 1.47 12.78
C LYS A 250 -14.65 0.05 12.56
N ARG A 251 -14.42 -0.83 13.54
CA ARG A 251 -15.03 -2.17 13.58
C ARG A 251 -16.54 -2.03 13.74
N LEU A 252 -17.28 -2.81 12.96
CA LEU A 252 -18.73 -2.89 12.99
C LEU A 252 -19.12 -4.11 13.83
N ASN A 253 -20.01 -3.88 14.80
CA ASN A 253 -20.63 -4.92 15.62
C ASN A 253 -22.02 -5.25 15.08
#